data_AF-A0A1S2QC08-F1
#
_entry.id   AF-A0A1S2QC08-F1
#
_cell.length_a   1.000
_cell.length_b   1.000
_cell.length_c   1.000
_cell.angle_alpha   90.00
_cell.angle_beta   90.00
_cell.angle_gamma   90.00
#
_symmetry.space_group_name_H-M   'P 1'
#
loop_
_entity.id
_entity.type
_entity.pdbx_description
1 polymer ?
#
loop_
_entity_poly.entity_id
_entity_poly.type
_entity_poly.pdbx_seq_one_letter_code
_entity_poly.pdbx_strand_id
1 'polypeptide(L)'
;MDTPLTRLVGIRHPIVQTGMGWVAGPRLVSAAANAGALGILASATMTPGRLRDAIREVRSRTDAPFGVNLRADTGDAADRVEIMLAEGVRVASFALAPSAGLIARLKDAGVVVIPSVGARRHAEKVAAWGADAVIVQGGEGGGHTGEVATSVLLPQVVDAVDIPVVAAGGFFDGRGLVAALAYGAAGVAMGTRFLLTSDSTVPDAVKARYLAATVRDVTVTRAVDGLPHRMLRTDLVTALEESGRIRALAHALRKAAGFRRLSGLSWRAMVRDGLAMKHGKELSWSQVLLAANTPMLLRSAMVDGRTDLGVMASGQVAGVIDDLPSCAELVERIAKEAEEVLAQLAGLRGVR
;
A
#
# COMPACT_ATOMS: atom_id res chain seq x y z
N MET A 1 11.26 20.22 -3.85
CA MET A 1 11.33 19.65 -5.22
C MET A 1 9.94 19.70 -5.86
N ASP A 2 9.80 20.32 -7.03
CA ASP A 2 8.55 20.35 -7.82
C ASP A 2 8.58 19.23 -8.89
N THR A 3 7.58 18.35 -8.87
CA THR A 3 7.45 17.20 -9.79
C THR A 3 6.03 17.14 -10.37
N PRO A 4 5.79 16.34 -11.43
CA PRO A 4 4.43 16.11 -11.91
C PRO A 4 3.46 15.61 -10.82
N LEU A 5 3.95 14.80 -9.86
CA LEU A 5 3.14 14.32 -8.74
C LEU A 5 2.75 15.46 -7.79
N THR A 6 3.70 16.31 -7.38
CA THR A 6 3.42 17.41 -6.44
C THR A 6 2.36 18.35 -7.00
N ARG A 7 2.44 18.67 -8.30
CA ARG A 7 1.44 19.50 -9.01
C ARG A 7 0.09 18.80 -9.16
N LEU A 8 0.09 17.51 -9.48
CA LEU A 8 -1.14 16.74 -9.72
C LEU A 8 -2.02 16.66 -8.47
N VAL A 9 -1.44 16.44 -7.29
CA VAL A 9 -2.20 16.23 -6.05
C VAL A 9 -2.09 17.37 -5.04
N GLY A 10 -1.29 18.39 -5.31
CA GLY A 10 -1.15 19.58 -4.45
C GLY A 10 -0.35 19.35 -3.16
N ILE A 11 0.69 18.51 -3.20
CA ILE A 11 1.56 18.21 -2.05
C ILE A 11 2.93 18.91 -2.17
N ARG A 12 3.66 19.07 -1.05
CA ARG A 12 4.96 19.78 -1.02
C ARG A 12 6.13 18.91 -1.43
N HIS A 13 6.09 17.63 -1.08
CA HIS A 13 7.18 16.68 -1.35
C HIS A 13 6.66 15.51 -2.19
N PRO A 14 7.42 15.00 -3.17
CA PRO A 14 7.02 13.88 -4.03
C PRO A 14 7.12 12.52 -3.30
N ILE A 15 6.48 12.46 -2.13
CA ILE A 15 6.53 11.35 -1.17
C ILE A 15 5.09 10.95 -0.88
N VAL A 16 4.83 9.64 -0.89
CA VAL A 16 3.50 9.07 -0.62
C VAL A 16 3.60 8.06 0.52
N GLN A 17 2.77 8.26 1.55
CA GLN A 17 2.44 7.22 2.52
C GLN A 17 1.34 6.35 1.90
N THR A 18 1.66 5.12 1.50
CA THR A 18 0.72 4.27 0.75
C THR A 18 -0.33 3.62 1.65
N GLY A 19 -1.49 3.28 1.06
CA GLY A 19 -2.56 2.57 1.76
C GLY A 19 -2.10 1.20 2.28
N MET A 20 -2.11 1.05 3.60
CA MET A 20 -1.79 -0.20 4.29
C MET A 20 -2.96 -0.60 5.18
N GLY A 21 -3.62 -1.71 4.87
CA GLY A 21 -4.73 -2.22 5.68
C GLY A 21 -4.33 -2.37 7.15
N TRP A 22 -5.20 -1.93 8.06
CA TRP A 22 -4.97 -1.86 9.51
C TRP A 22 -3.87 -0.91 10.03
N VAL A 23 -3.05 -0.33 9.15
CA VAL A 23 -1.92 0.54 9.54
C VAL A 23 -2.19 1.98 9.16
N ALA A 24 -2.61 2.22 7.91
CA ALA A 24 -2.87 3.55 7.36
C ALA A 24 -4.26 4.07 7.79
N GLY A 25 -4.40 4.36 9.08
CA GLY A 25 -5.57 5.01 9.68
C GLY A 25 -5.44 6.54 9.76
N PRO A 26 -6.46 7.24 10.29
CA PRO A 26 -6.52 8.70 10.26
C PRO A 26 -5.31 9.42 10.85
N ARG A 27 -4.76 8.92 11.96
CA ARG A 27 -3.57 9.50 12.62
C ARG A 27 -2.35 9.53 11.67
N LEU A 28 -1.96 8.39 11.13
CA LEU A 28 -0.81 8.29 10.22
C LEU A 28 -1.01 9.12 8.94
N VAL A 29 -2.20 9.05 8.36
CA VAL A 29 -2.54 9.78 7.12
C VAL A 29 -2.46 11.29 7.32
N SER A 30 -3.09 11.79 8.40
CA SER A 30 -3.06 13.22 8.71
C SER A 30 -1.65 13.72 9.05
N ALA A 31 -0.83 12.92 9.74
CA ALA A 31 0.55 13.27 10.04
C ALA A 31 1.40 13.35 8.76
N ALA A 32 1.28 12.39 7.84
CA ALA A 32 1.96 12.43 6.55
C ALA A 32 1.51 13.62 5.69
N ALA A 33 0.20 13.91 5.65
CA ALA A 33 -0.35 15.05 4.94
C ALA A 33 0.16 16.40 5.49
N ASN A 34 0.14 16.58 6.82
CA ASN A 34 0.69 17.76 7.48
C ASN A 34 2.19 17.94 7.20
N ALA A 35 2.94 16.83 7.13
CA ALA A 35 4.36 16.83 6.75
C ALA A 35 4.61 17.22 5.28
N GLY A 36 3.55 17.35 4.45
CA GLY A 36 3.64 17.75 3.05
C GLY A 36 3.81 16.59 2.07
N ALA A 37 3.65 15.36 2.52
CA ALA A 37 3.54 14.15 1.68
C ALA A 37 2.06 13.86 1.35
N LEU A 38 1.80 12.96 0.40
CA LEU A 38 0.45 12.43 0.20
C LEU A 38 0.18 11.30 1.18
N GLY A 39 -0.69 11.53 2.16
CA GLY A 39 -1.25 10.46 3.01
C GLY A 39 -2.37 9.70 2.29
N ILE A 40 -2.38 8.37 2.35
CA ILE A 40 -3.44 7.54 1.75
C ILE A 40 -4.08 6.63 2.81
N LEU A 41 -5.35 6.88 3.11
CA LEU A 41 -6.16 6.12 4.06
C LEU A 41 -6.53 4.75 3.48
N ALA A 42 -6.26 3.67 4.22
CA ALA A 42 -6.63 2.32 3.78
C ALA A 42 -8.08 1.98 4.16
N SER A 43 -8.97 1.93 3.17
CA SER A 43 -10.40 1.63 3.42
C SER A 43 -10.74 0.15 3.42
N ALA A 44 -9.87 -0.72 2.88
CA ALA A 44 -10.17 -2.12 2.58
C ALA A 44 -10.63 -2.95 3.78
N THR A 45 -10.27 -2.53 4.99
CA THR A 45 -10.60 -3.22 6.26
C THR A 45 -11.75 -2.55 7.02
N MET A 46 -12.36 -1.50 6.44
CA MET A 46 -13.42 -0.71 7.06
C MET A 46 -14.77 -1.05 6.44
N THR A 47 -15.86 -0.96 7.21
CA THR A 47 -17.20 -0.87 6.65
C THR A 47 -17.42 0.50 5.99
N PRO A 48 -18.43 0.68 5.11
CA PRO A 48 -18.72 2.00 4.52
C PRO A 48 -18.96 3.11 5.56
N GLY A 49 -19.66 2.81 6.66
CA GLY A 49 -19.85 3.76 7.77
C GLY A 49 -18.52 4.14 8.44
N ARG A 50 -17.66 3.15 8.71
CA ARG A 50 -16.32 3.41 9.28
C ARG A 50 -15.40 4.18 8.33
N LEU A 51 -15.52 3.95 7.01
CA LEU A 51 -14.81 4.75 6.02
C LEU A 51 -15.21 6.23 6.11
N ARG A 52 -16.51 6.51 6.20
CA ARG A 52 -17.01 7.89 6.36
C ARG A 52 -16.46 8.54 7.62
N ASP A 53 -16.53 7.85 8.76
CA ASP A 53 -15.98 8.35 10.03
C ASP A 53 -14.48 8.61 9.94
N ALA A 54 -13.72 7.69 9.32
CA ALA A 54 -12.28 7.81 9.18
C ALA A 54 -11.88 8.98 8.25
N ILE A 55 -12.63 9.22 7.16
CA ILE A 55 -12.42 10.39 6.28
C ILE A 55 -12.63 11.69 7.06
N ARG A 56 -13.71 11.76 7.86
CA ARG A 56 -14.00 12.93 8.70
C ARG A 56 -12.94 13.15 9.77
N GLU A 57 -12.43 12.09 10.37
CA GLU A 57 -11.34 12.18 11.34
C GLU A 57 -10.03 12.67 10.71
N VAL A 58 -9.71 12.27 9.46
CA VAL A 58 -8.56 12.86 8.75
C VAL A 58 -8.77 14.35 8.56
N ARG A 59 -9.95 14.76 8.06
CA ARG A 59 -10.29 16.18 7.84
C ARG A 59 -10.27 17.02 9.11
N SER A 60 -10.63 16.46 10.26
CA SER A 60 -10.56 17.20 11.53
C SER A 60 -9.12 17.42 12.01
N ARG A 61 -8.12 16.76 11.40
CA ARG A 61 -6.71 16.80 11.80
C ARG A 61 -5.80 17.51 10.78
N THR A 62 -6.28 17.75 9.56
CA THR A 62 -5.49 18.38 8.49
C THR A 62 -6.37 18.99 7.41
N ASP A 63 -5.93 20.15 6.90
CA ASP A 63 -6.47 20.76 5.67
C ASP A 63 -5.68 20.35 4.42
N ALA A 64 -4.57 19.62 4.58
CA ALA A 64 -3.75 19.15 3.47
C ALA A 64 -4.47 18.06 2.66
N PRO A 65 -4.18 17.94 1.35
CA PRO A 65 -4.78 16.90 0.52
C PRO A 65 -4.35 15.50 0.98
N PHE A 66 -5.30 14.57 0.95
CA PHE A 66 -5.08 13.16 1.22
C PHE A 66 -5.90 12.30 0.25
N GLY A 67 -5.50 11.04 0.13
CA GLY A 67 -6.19 10.04 -0.68
C GLY A 67 -6.85 8.94 0.15
N VAL A 68 -7.68 8.17 -0.53
CA VAL A 68 -8.27 6.94 0.01
C VAL A 68 -7.94 5.78 -0.92
N ASN A 69 -7.40 4.70 -0.36
CA ASN A 69 -7.15 3.45 -1.07
C ASN A 69 -8.38 2.54 -1.01
N LEU A 70 -8.85 2.13 -2.18
CA LEU A 70 -9.98 1.24 -2.40
C LEU A 70 -9.52 -0.12 -2.93
N ARG A 71 -10.32 -1.16 -2.70
CA ARG A 71 -10.19 -2.41 -3.44
C ARG A 71 -11.15 -2.39 -4.62
N ALA A 72 -10.61 -2.62 -5.81
CA ALA A 72 -11.41 -2.64 -7.04
C ALA A 72 -12.34 -3.87 -7.16
N ASP A 73 -12.03 -4.95 -6.43
CA ASP A 73 -12.66 -6.26 -6.57
C ASP A 73 -13.76 -6.55 -5.53
N THR A 74 -14.07 -5.58 -4.65
CA THR A 74 -15.15 -5.74 -3.67
C THR A 74 -16.49 -5.27 -4.22
N GLY A 75 -17.57 -5.97 -3.87
CA GLY A 75 -18.92 -5.64 -4.35
C GLY A 75 -19.44 -4.27 -3.91
N ASP A 76 -18.77 -3.62 -2.95
CA ASP A 76 -19.11 -2.29 -2.40
C ASP A 76 -18.20 -1.15 -2.92
N ALA A 77 -17.36 -1.40 -3.93
CA ALA A 77 -16.42 -0.40 -4.44
C ALA A 77 -17.10 0.89 -4.93
N ALA A 78 -18.26 0.76 -5.59
CA ALA A 78 -19.04 1.91 -6.05
C ALA A 78 -19.59 2.75 -4.87
N ASP A 79 -20.13 2.10 -3.84
CA ASP A 79 -20.63 2.78 -2.65
C ASP A 79 -19.53 3.57 -1.92
N ARG A 80 -18.32 3.01 -1.88
CA ARG A 80 -17.15 3.69 -1.31
C ARG A 80 -16.73 4.90 -2.12
N VAL A 81 -16.80 4.82 -3.46
CA VAL A 81 -16.58 5.96 -4.34
C VAL A 81 -17.59 7.07 -4.03
N GLU A 82 -18.88 6.75 -3.93
CA GLU A 82 -19.89 7.77 -3.61
C GLU A 82 -19.67 8.41 -2.22
N ILE A 83 -19.22 7.65 -1.22
CA ILE A 83 -18.81 8.21 0.07
C ILE A 83 -17.62 9.17 -0.09
N MET A 84 -16.60 8.78 -0.86
CA MET A 84 -15.44 9.64 -1.11
C MET A 84 -15.83 10.94 -1.80
N LEU A 85 -16.72 10.87 -2.80
CA LEU A 85 -17.22 12.04 -3.52
C LEU A 85 -18.02 12.96 -2.59
N ALA A 86 -18.95 12.40 -1.81
CA ALA A 86 -19.76 13.16 -0.87
C ALA A 86 -18.92 13.85 0.22
N GLU A 87 -17.85 13.20 0.68
CA GLU A 87 -16.92 13.77 1.65
C GLU A 87 -15.78 14.57 0.99
N GLY A 88 -15.82 14.81 -0.32
CA GLY A 88 -14.89 15.68 -1.07
C GLY A 88 -13.44 15.21 -1.17
N VAL A 89 -13.18 13.90 -1.07
CA VAL A 89 -11.82 13.34 -1.21
C VAL A 89 -11.31 13.56 -2.63
N ARG A 90 -10.07 14.02 -2.78
CA ARG A 90 -9.50 14.45 -4.07
C ARG A 90 -8.61 13.43 -4.75
N VAL A 91 -8.18 12.39 -4.04
CA VAL A 91 -7.33 11.33 -4.60
C VAL A 91 -7.92 9.95 -4.29
N ALA A 92 -8.17 9.16 -5.33
CA ALA A 92 -8.56 7.77 -5.24
C ALA A 92 -7.41 6.86 -5.64
N SER A 93 -6.91 6.07 -4.70
CA SER A 93 -5.94 5.02 -4.96
C SER A 93 -6.61 3.66 -5.01
N PHE A 94 -6.09 2.73 -5.81
CA PHE A 94 -6.67 1.39 -5.92
C PHE A 94 -5.63 0.30 -5.69
N ALA A 95 -5.94 -0.62 -4.79
CA ALA A 95 -5.36 -1.95 -4.79
C ALA A 95 -6.03 -2.77 -5.90
N LEU A 96 -5.23 -3.20 -6.89
CA LEU A 96 -5.67 -3.78 -8.17
C LEU A 96 -6.28 -2.75 -9.12
N ALA A 97 -6.30 -3.07 -10.42
CA ALA A 97 -6.85 -2.18 -11.43
C ALA A 97 -8.38 -2.05 -11.28
N PRO A 98 -8.92 -0.81 -11.15
CA PRO A 98 -10.36 -0.57 -11.19
C PRO A 98 -10.93 -0.81 -12.59
N SER A 99 -12.26 -0.91 -12.72
CA SER A 99 -12.91 -0.95 -14.03
C SER A 99 -12.84 0.41 -14.72
N ALA A 100 -12.85 0.43 -16.06
CA ALA A 100 -12.88 1.68 -16.83
C ALA A 100 -14.05 2.61 -16.42
N GLY A 101 -15.23 2.04 -16.13
CA GLY A 101 -16.39 2.80 -15.67
C GLY A 101 -16.18 3.46 -14.30
N LEU A 102 -15.48 2.79 -13.38
CA LEU A 102 -15.17 3.38 -12.06
C LEU A 102 -14.15 4.51 -12.17
N ILE A 103 -13.16 4.35 -13.06
CA ILE A 103 -12.21 5.44 -13.38
C ILE A 103 -12.98 6.64 -13.94
N ALA A 104 -13.78 6.43 -14.98
CA ALA A 104 -14.57 7.50 -15.61
C ALA A 104 -15.43 8.26 -14.58
N ARG A 105 -16.17 7.54 -13.72
CA ARG A 105 -17.01 8.13 -12.67
C ARG A 105 -16.22 9.04 -11.72
N LEU A 106 -15.04 8.63 -11.28
CA LEU A 106 -14.19 9.43 -10.40
C LEU A 106 -13.64 10.66 -11.11
N LYS A 107 -13.24 10.51 -12.38
CA LYS A 107 -12.72 11.60 -13.20
C LYS A 107 -13.76 12.66 -13.52
N ASP A 108 -14.98 12.26 -13.85
CA ASP A 108 -16.10 13.17 -14.08
C ASP A 108 -16.38 14.05 -12.85
N ALA A 109 -16.03 13.55 -11.65
CA ALA A 109 -16.12 14.29 -10.39
C ALA A 109 -14.83 15.04 -10.00
N GLY A 110 -13.81 15.07 -10.86
CA GLY A 110 -12.56 15.77 -10.62
C GLY A 110 -11.64 15.12 -9.57
N VAL A 111 -11.81 13.82 -9.31
CA VAL A 111 -10.93 13.04 -8.42
C VAL A 111 -9.75 12.49 -9.21
N VAL A 112 -8.55 12.69 -8.69
CA VAL A 112 -7.31 12.12 -9.25
C VAL A 112 -7.28 10.62 -8.98
N VAL A 113 -7.17 9.81 -10.03
CA VAL A 113 -7.17 8.34 -9.94
C VAL A 113 -5.75 7.78 -10.06
N ILE A 114 -5.29 7.09 -9.02
CA ILE A 114 -3.91 6.54 -8.91
C ILE A 114 -3.94 5.04 -8.57
N PRO A 115 -4.11 4.14 -9.56
CA PRO A 115 -4.06 2.70 -9.34
C PRO A 115 -2.64 2.22 -9.01
N SER A 116 -2.55 1.18 -8.18
CA SER A 116 -1.29 0.44 -7.96
C SER A 116 -1.16 -0.70 -8.95
N VAL A 117 0.02 -0.82 -9.58
CA VAL A 117 0.33 -1.81 -10.60
C VAL A 117 1.68 -2.49 -10.31
N GLY A 118 1.79 -3.76 -10.70
CA GLY A 118 3.02 -4.56 -10.55
C GLY A 118 3.57 -5.11 -11.88
N ALA A 119 3.09 -4.59 -13.01
CA ALA A 119 3.55 -4.99 -14.35
C ALA A 119 3.27 -3.89 -15.38
N ARG A 120 4.15 -3.77 -16.39
CA ARG A 120 4.02 -2.82 -17.51
C ARG A 120 2.64 -2.84 -18.16
N ARG A 121 2.16 -4.02 -18.58
CA ARG A 121 0.83 -4.18 -19.20
C ARG A 121 -0.33 -3.64 -18.36
N HIS A 122 -0.20 -3.65 -17.03
CA HIS A 122 -1.25 -3.13 -16.15
C HIS A 122 -1.23 -1.60 -16.13
N ALA A 123 -0.04 -0.99 -16.20
CA ALA A 123 0.12 0.46 -16.31
C ALA A 123 -0.46 0.99 -17.63
N GLU A 124 -0.08 0.38 -18.76
CA GLU A 124 -0.60 0.72 -20.10
C GLU A 124 -2.14 0.64 -20.11
N LYS A 125 -2.69 -0.43 -19.52
CA LYS A 125 -4.14 -0.64 -19.45
C LYS A 125 -4.88 0.44 -18.67
N VAL A 126 -4.43 0.77 -17.46
CA VAL A 126 -5.12 1.79 -16.64
C VAL A 126 -4.88 3.20 -17.17
N ALA A 127 -3.73 3.47 -17.80
CA ALA A 127 -3.46 4.72 -18.50
C ALA A 127 -4.41 4.90 -19.69
N ALA A 128 -4.60 3.86 -20.51
CA ALA A 128 -5.56 3.87 -21.61
C ALA A 128 -7.02 4.05 -21.15
N TRP A 129 -7.34 3.65 -19.92
CA TRP A 129 -8.64 3.92 -19.29
C TRP A 129 -8.74 5.29 -18.62
N GLY A 130 -7.66 6.07 -18.64
CA GLY A 130 -7.62 7.44 -18.17
C GLY A 130 -7.11 7.61 -16.74
N ALA A 131 -6.44 6.66 -16.10
CA ALA A 131 -5.78 6.93 -14.81
C ALA A 131 -4.88 8.17 -14.90
N ASP A 132 -4.83 9.00 -13.85
CA ASP A 132 -4.09 10.27 -13.87
C ASP A 132 -2.62 10.09 -13.43
N ALA A 133 -2.33 9.02 -12.69
CA ALA A 133 -0.99 8.56 -12.34
C ALA A 133 -1.04 7.06 -11.99
N VAL A 134 0.12 6.43 -11.84
CA VAL A 134 0.21 5.04 -11.35
C VAL A 134 1.25 4.89 -10.26
N ILE A 135 0.96 4.08 -9.24
CA ILE A 135 1.97 3.61 -8.29
C ILE A 135 2.51 2.27 -8.79
N VAL A 136 3.80 2.20 -9.12
CA VAL A 136 4.44 0.99 -9.63
C VAL A 136 5.22 0.33 -8.51
N GLN A 137 4.76 -0.83 -8.06
CA GLN A 137 5.41 -1.59 -7.00
C GLN A 137 6.30 -2.69 -7.58
N GLY A 138 7.61 -2.60 -7.36
CA GLY A 138 8.53 -3.70 -7.59
C GLY A 138 8.50 -4.77 -6.50
N GLY A 139 9.17 -5.89 -6.79
CA GLY A 139 9.11 -7.12 -6.00
C GLY A 139 9.59 -6.98 -4.56
N GLU A 140 10.39 -5.96 -4.25
CA GLU A 140 10.91 -5.63 -2.92
C GLU A 140 9.83 -5.04 -1.99
N GLY A 141 8.70 -4.59 -2.54
CA GLY A 141 7.58 -4.04 -1.78
C GLY A 141 6.87 -5.07 -0.91
N GLY A 142 6.28 -4.60 0.19
CA GLY A 142 5.55 -5.43 1.15
C GLY A 142 4.13 -5.77 0.71
N GLY A 143 3.53 -6.75 1.37
CA GLY A 143 2.17 -7.17 1.02
C GLY A 143 2.15 -8.03 -0.24
N HIS A 144 1.03 -8.02 -0.96
CA HIS A 144 0.92 -8.69 -2.25
C HIS A 144 1.91 -8.05 -3.23
N THR A 145 2.79 -8.85 -3.83
CA THR A 145 3.89 -8.32 -4.64
C THR A 145 4.16 -9.16 -5.89
N GLY A 146 4.78 -8.52 -6.90
CA GLY A 146 5.32 -9.21 -8.07
C GLY A 146 6.72 -9.76 -7.80
N GLU A 147 7.32 -10.35 -8.83
CA GLU A 147 8.67 -10.93 -8.75
C GLU A 147 9.74 -10.00 -9.36
N VAL A 148 9.34 -9.03 -10.18
CA VAL A 148 10.26 -8.14 -10.90
C VAL A 148 10.78 -7.04 -9.97
N ALA A 149 12.10 -6.93 -9.84
CA ALA A 149 12.76 -5.88 -9.06
C ALA A 149 12.37 -4.47 -9.52
N THR A 150 12.33 -3.52 -8.59
CA THR A 150 11.96 -2.12 -8.86
C THR A 150 12.88 -1.49 -9.91
N SER A 151 14.19 -1.73 -9.83
CA SER A 151 15.18 -1.22 -10.80
C SER A 151 14.97 -1.73 -12.22
N VAL A 152 14.26 -2.85 -12.39
CA VAL A 152 13.95 -3.44 -13.70
C VAL A 152 12.55 -3.04 -14.15
N LEU A 153 11.56 -3.08 -13.25
CA LEU A 153 10.17 -2.79 -13.56
C LEU A 153 9.92 -1.30 -13.82
N LEU A 154 10.51 -0.42 -13.01
CA LEU A 154 10.19 1.00 -13.01
C LEU A 154 10.50 1.67 -14.35
N PRO A 155 11.71 1.55 -14.95
CA PRO A 155 12.00 2.19 -16.24
C PRO A 155 11.07 1.71 -17.36
N GLN A 156 10.76 0.40 -17.38
CA GLN A 156 9.85 -0.16 -18.37
C GLN A 156 8.43 0.42 -18.30
N VAL A 157 7.96 0.81 -17.12
CA VAL A 157 6.66 1.46 -16.97
C VAL A 157 6.75 2.93 -17.34
N VAL A 158 7.79 3.64 -16.88
CA VAL A 158 8.03 5.04 -17.22
C VAL A 158 8.08 5.24 -18.73
N ASP A 159 8.77 4.38 -19.46
CA ASP A 159 8.88 4.45 -20.92
C ASP A 159 7.56 4.09 -21.65
N ALA A 160 6.62 3.46 -20.98
CA ALA A 160 5.40 2.92 -21.58
C ALA A 160 4.16 3.80 -21.42
N VAL A 161 4.19 4.81 -20.53
CA VAL A 161 3.03 5.66 -20.25
C VAL A 161 3.43 7.13 -20.10
N ASP A 162 2.57 8.04 -20.57
CA ASP A 162 2.80 9.49 -20.46
C ASP A 162 2.37 10.07 -19.11
N ILE A 163 1.60 9.32 -18.33
CA ILE A 163 1.11 9.75 -17.01
C ILE A 163 2.21 9.63 -15.94
N PRO A 164 2.20 10.48 -14.89
CA PRO A 164 3.14 10.38 -13.79
C PRO A 164 3.21 8.97 -13.17
N VAL A 165 4.43 8.46 -13.02
CA VAL A 165 4.72 7.18 -12.37
C VAL A 165 5.30 7.43 -10.98
N VAL A 166 4.71 6.84 -9.94
CA VAL A 166 5.20 6.89 -8.56
C VAL A 166 5.86 5.56 -8.23
N ALA A 167 7.13 5.58 -7.88
CA ALA A 167 7.90 4.36 -7.63
C ALA A 167 7.63 3.79 -6.23
N ALA A 168 7.40 2.48 -6.11
CA ALA A 168 7.17 1.80 -4.85
C ALA A 168 7.96 0.48 -4.77
N GLY A 169 8.29 0.07 -3.55
CA GLY A 169 9.14 -1.10 -3.29
C GLY A 169 10.62 -0.70 -3.20
N GLY A 170 11.27 -1.05 -2.09
CA GLY A 170 12.71 -0.77 -1.91
C GLY A 170 13.08 0.65 -1.47
N PHE A 171 12.16 1.63 -1.50
CA PHE A 171 12.44 3.02 -1.09
C PHE A 171 12.16 3.28 0.39
N PHE A 172 13.06 4.02 1.05
CA PHE A 172 12.93 4.38 2.46
C PHE A 172 13.63 5.69 2.89
N ASP A 173 14.47 6.29 2.02
CA ASP A 173 15.31 7.46 2.32
C ASP A 173 15.42 8.43 1.11
N GLY A 174 16.18 9.52 1.27
CA GLY A 174 16.39 10.51 0.20
C GLY A 174 17.17 9.99 -1.01
N ARG A 175 18.11 9.06 -0.80
CA ARG A 175 18.84 8.38 -1.90
C ARG A 175 17.87 7.60 -2.79
N GLY A 176 16.93 6.89 -2.17
CA GLY A 176 15.86 6.19 -2.85
C GLY A 176 14.98 7.12 -3.67
N LEU A 177 14.62 8.28 -3.13
CA LEU A 177 13.87 9.29 -3.88
C LEU A 177 14.65 9.76 -5.12
N VAL A 178 15.93 10.13 -4.98
CA VAL A 178 16.74 10.54 -6.14
C VAL A 178 16.89 9.42 -7.16
N ALA A 179 17.08 8.17 -6.73
CA ALA A 179 17.16 7.03 -7.64
C ALA A 179 15.85 6.85 -8.42
N ALA A 180 14.69 6.98 -7.77
CA ALA A 180 13.39 6.92 -8.45
C ALA A 180 13.22 8.05 -9.48
N LEU A 181 13.59 9.28 -9.11
CA LEU A 181 13.56 10.43 -10.02
C LEU A 181 14.51 10.23 -11.21
N ALA A 182 15.68 9.64 -10.98
CA ALA A 182 16.65 9.32 -12.04
C ALA A 182 16.12 8.25 -13.03
N TYR A 183 15.27 7.32 -12.58
CA TYR A 183 14.54 6.40 -13.45
C TYR A 183 13.34 7.04 -14.17
N GLY A 184 13.06 8.33 -13.93
CA GLY A 184 11.96 9.07 -14.53
C GLY A 184 10.64 9.00 -13.76
N ALA A 185 10.63 8.46 -12.53
CA ALA A 185 9.45 8.55 -11.66
C ALA A 185 9.19 10.01 -11.25
N ALA A 186 7.94 10.31 -10.89
CA ALA A 186 7.51 11.59 -10.35
C ALA A 186 7.60 11.68 -8.82
N GLY A 187 7.98 10.57 -8.15
CA GLY A 187 8.10 10.48 -6.70
C GLY A 187 8.19 9.04 -6.19
N VAL A 188 8.18 8.88 -4.88
CA VAL A 188 8.21 7.56 -4.22
C VAL A 188 7.00 7.32 -3.31
N ALA A 189 6.52 6.09 -3.27
CA ALA A 189 5.52 5.61 -2.32
C ALA A 189 6.11 4.56 -1.39
N MET A 190 5.92 4.76 -0.10
CA MET A 190 6.52 3.93 0.94
C MET A 190 5.46 3.40 1.90
N GLY A 191 5.49 2.08 2.14
CA GLY A 191 4.67 1.41 3.15
C GLY A 191 5.45 1.22 4.45
N THR A 192 6.38 0.27 4.45
CA THR A 192 7.20 -0.09 5.62
C THR A 192 7.82 1.12 6.31
N ARG A 193 8.37 2.10 5.56
CA ARG A 193 9.00 3.29 6.15
C ARG A 193 8.03 4.15 6.96
N PHE A 194 6.80 4.34 6.48
CA PHE A 194 5.75 5.08 7.22
C PHE A 194 5.11 4.24 8.33
N LEU A 195 5.05 2.91 8.20
CA LEU A 195 4.67 2.02 9.29
C LEU A 195 5.61 2.21 10.50
N LEU A 196 6.91 2.37 10.23
CA LEU A 196 7.98 2.61 11.21
C LEU A 196 8.17 4.10 11.50
N THR A 197 7.07 4.75 11.88
CA THR A 197 7.05 6.11 12.42
C THR A 197 6.40 6.13 13.80
N SER A 198 6.64 7.20 14.57
CA SER A 198 5.97 7.41 15.86
C SER A 198 4.46 7.74 15.71
N ASP A 199 4.03 8.20 14.53
CA ASP A 199 2.62 8.49 14.22
C ASP A 199 1.79 7.25 13.87
N SER A 200 2.45 6.17 13.46
CA SER A 200 1.82 4.88 13.21
C SER A 200 1.24 4.29 14.50
N THR A 201 -0.01 3.84 14.46
CA THR A 201 -0.71 3.22 15.61
C THR A 201 -0.35 1.75 15.81
N VAL A 202 0.55 1.20 14.98
CA VAL A 202 1.03 -0.18 15.15
C VAL A 202 1.71 -0.31 16.53
N PRO A 203 1.40 -1.35 17.32
CA PRO A 203 1.98 -1.52 18.65
C PRO A 203 3.51 -1.53 18.66
N ASP A 204 4.14 -0.95 19.68
CA ASP A 204 5.60 -0.83 19.75
C ASP A 204 6.31 -2.18 19.77
N ALA A 205 5.70 -3.20 20.40
CA ALA A 205 6.21 -4.57 20.37
C ALA A 205 6.29 -5.16 18.96
N VAL A 206 5.37 -4.74 18.07
CA VAL A 206 5.37 -5.14 16.66
C VAL A 206 6.45 -4.36 15.92
N LYS A 207 6.55 -3.03 16.11
CA LYS A 207 7.61 -2.20 15.50
C LYS A 207 9.00 -2.68 15.90
N ALA A 208 9.21 -3.09 17.15
CA ALA A 208 10.48 -3.65 17.62
C ALA A 208 10.90 -4.90 16.84
N ARG A 209 9.95 -5.75 16.41
CA ARG A 209 10.24 -6.90 15.54
C ARG A 209 10.67 -6.49 14.14
N TYR A 210 10.14 -5.39 13.60
CA TYR A 210 10.60 -4.83 12.32
C TYR A 210 12.02 -4.29 12.44
N LEU A 211 12.32 -3.52 13.50
CA LEU A 211 13.66 -2.94 13.72
C LEU A 211 14.74 -4.01 14.00
N ALA A 212 14.35 -5.15 14.57
CA ALA A 212 15.25 -6.27 14.80
C ALA A 212 15.47 -7.16 13.57
N ALA A 213 14.65 -7.02 12.52
CA ALA A 213 14.74 -7.84 11.33
C ALA A 213 15.91 -7.39 10.45
N THR A 214 16.52 -8.33 9.76
CA THR A 214 17.47 -8.08 8.67
C THR A 214 16.77 -8.28 7.32
N VAL A 215 17.45 -7.93 6.22
CA VAL A 215 16.91 -8.14 4.86
C VAL A 215 16.60 -9.62 4.60
N ARG A 216 17.32 -10.55 5.26
CA ARG A 216 17.12 -12.00 5.14
C ARG A 216 15.88 -12.51 5.86
N ASP A 217 15.37 -11.74 6.83
CA ASP A 217 14.19 -12.09 7.60
C ASP A 217 12.89 -11.66 6.90
N VAL A 218 12.97 -11.12 5.68
CA VAL A 218 11.81 -10.77 4.85
C VAL A 218 11.63 -11.80 3.73
N THR A 219 10.56 -12.57 3.81
CA THR A 219 10.27 -13.68 2.88
C THR A 219 9.09 -13.35 1.95
N VAL A 220 9.02 -14.04 0.80
CA VAL A 220 7.83 -14.08 -0.05
C VAL A 220 7.22 -15.45 0.07
N THR A 221 5.94 -15.51 0.42
CA THR A 221 5.23 -16.77 0.59
C THR A 221 3.88 -16.74 -0.11
N ARG A 222 3.43 -17.91 -0.57
CA ARG A 222 2.05 -18.13 -1.04
C ARG A 222 1.20 -18.87 0.01
N ALA A 223 1.78 -19.24 1.15
CA ALA A 223 1.11 -20.08 2.14
C ALA A 223 -0.04 -19.36 2.86
N VAL A 224 -0.05 -18.03 2.86
CA VAL A 224 -1.05 -17.22 3.56
C VAL A 224 -2.40 -17.18 2.82
N ASP A 225 -2.40 -16.94 1.50
CA ASP A 225 -3.62 -16.80 0.70
C ASP A 225 -3.52 -17.32 -0.74
N GLY A 226 -2.43 -18.00 -1.09
CA GLY A 226 -2.19 -18.54 -2.42
C GLY A 226 -1.56 -17.53 -3.39
N LEU A 227 -1.46 -16.25 -3.03
CA LEU A 227 -0.81 -15.22 -3.84
C LEU A 227 0.56 -14.87 -3.26
N PRO A 228 1.53 -14.41 -4.07
CA PRO A 228 2.82 -13.98 -3.56
C PRO A 228 2.64 -12.81 -2.60
N HIS A 229 3.05 -13.02 -1.36
CA HIS A 229 2.86 -12.06 -0.29
C HIS A 229 4.19 -11.90 0.46
N ARG A 230 4.74 -10.68 0.49
CA ARG A 230 5.99 -10.36 1.17
C ARG A 230 5.76 -9.85 2.60
N MET A 231 6.45 -10.48 3.54
CA MET A 231 6.29 -10.25 4.98
C MET A 231 7.55 -10.64 5.75
N LEU A 232 7.63 -10.23 7.01
CA LEU A 232 8.61 -10.79 7.95
C LEU A 232 8.35 -12.29 8.12
N ARG A 233 9.43 -13.08 8.17
CA ARG A 233 9.41 -14.50 8.49
C ARG A 233 9.20 -14.65 9.99
N THR A 234 7.96 -14.91 10.39
CA THR A 234 7.59 -15.24 11.77
C THR A 234 7.42 -16.75 11.94
N ASP A 235 7.36 -17.23 13.18
CA ASP A 235 7.09 -18.64 13.48
C ASP A 235 5.80 -19.14 12.84
N LEU A 236 4.76 -18.28 12.78
CA LEU A 236 3.52 -18.57 12.07
C LEU A 236 3.76 -18.76 10.57
N VAL A 237 4.54 -17.88 9.93
CA VAL A 237 4.83 -17.98 8.49
C VAL A 237 5.62 -19.25 8.20
N THR A 238 6.64 -19.56 8.99
CA THR A 238 7.40 -20.81 8.90
C THR A 238 6.48 -22.02 9.05
N ALA A 239 5.61 -22.03 10.06
CA ALA A 239 4.65 -23.12 10.26
C ALA A 239 3.65 -23.25 9.11
N LEU A 240 3.21 -22.13 8.51
CA LEU A 240 2.32 -22.16 7.34
C LEU A 240 3.03 -22.75 6.11
N GLU A 241 4.30 -22.42 5.89
CA GLU A 241 5.13 -22.95 4.80
C GLU A 241 5.42 -24.45 4.96
N GLU A 242 5.62 -24.92 6.20
CA GLU A 242 5.88 -26.32 6.51
C GLU A 242 4.60 -27.18 6.58
N SER A 243 3.44 -26.57 6.85
CA SER A 243 2.19 -27.30 7.01
C SER A 243 1.62 -27.81 5.68
N GLY A 244 1.43 -29.13 5.58
CA GLY A 244 0.74 -29.75 4.44
C GLY A 244 -0.70 -29.24 4.26
N ARG A 245 -1.22 -29.30 3.02
CA ARG A 245 -2.50 -28.72 2.54
C ARG A 245 -3.72 -28.95 3.47
N ILE A 246 -3.76 -30.04 4.21
CA ILE A 246 -4.87 -30.42 5.09
C ILE A 246 -4.92 -29.56 6.37
N ARG A 247 -3.77 -29.26 6.97
CA ARG A 247 -3.70 -28.49 8.23
C ARG A 247 -3.99 -27.00 7.99
N ALA A 248 -3.55 -26.48 6.84
CA ALA A 248 -3.86 -25.12 6.38
C ALA A 248 -5.38 -24.89 6.20
N LEU A 249 -6.10 -25.88 5.66
CA LEU A 249 -7.55 -25.79 5.45
C LEU A 249 -8.35 -25.75 6.76
N ALA A 250 -7.97 -26.56 7.75
CA ALA A 250 -8.61 -26.56 9.07
C ALA A 250 -8.38 -25.24 9.83
N HIS A 251 -7.17 -24.68 9.73
CA HIS A 251 -6.84 -23.37 10.31
C HIS A 251 -7.64 -22.24 9.64
N ALA A 252 -7.82 -22.31 8.32
CA ALA A 252 -8.56 -21.32 7.56
C ALA A 252 -10.06 -21.26 7.92
N LEU A 253 -10.72 -22.41 8.07
CA LEU A 253 -12.16 -22.45 8.35
C LEU A 253 -12.51 -21.81 9.71
N ARG A 254 -11.65 -21.99 10.72
CA ARG A 254 -11.91 -21.50 12.08
C ARG A 254 -11.77 -19.96 12.20
N LYS A 255 -11.00 -19.32 11.32
CA LYS A 255 -10.73 -17.88 11.35
C LYS A 255 -11.67 -17.06 10.45
N ALA A 256 -12.27 -17.67 9.42
CA ALA A 256 -13.18 -16.99 8.49
C ALA A 256 -14.48 -16.51 9.18
N ALA A 257 -14.94 -17.26 10.20
CA ALA A 257 -16.08 -16.87 11.03
C ALA A 257 -15.80 -15.58 11.85
N GLY A 258 -14.54 -15.32 12.21
CA GLY A 258 -14.13 -14.09 12.88
C GLY A 258 -14.14 -12.87 11.95
N PHE A 259 -13.65 -13.03 10.72
CA PHE A 259 -13.67 -11.97 9.71
C PHE A 259 -15.10 -11.49 9.43
N ARG A 260 -16.05 -12.42 9.27
CA ARG A 260 -17.46 -12.09 9.04
C ARG A 260 -18.07 -11.18 10.11
N ARG A 261 -17.78 -11.47 11.39
CA ARG A 261 -18.31 -10.68 12.52
C ARG A 261 -17.74 -9.25 12.51
N LEU A 262 -16.50 -9.08 12.08
CA LEU A 262 -15.81 -7.78 12.04
C LEU A 262 -16.14 -6.97 10.79
N SER A 263 -16.28 -7.63 9.64
CA SER A 263 -16.58 -6.96 8.36
C SER A 263 -18.05 -6.59 8.20
N GLY A 264 -18.94 -7.15 9.03
CA GLY A 264 -20.39 -6.93 8.94
C GLY A 264 -21.04 -7.55 7.69
N LEU A 265 -20.28 -8.34 6.91
CA LEU A 265 -20.76 -8.93 5.67
C LEU A 265 -21.76 -10.07 5.93
N SER A 266 -22.81 -10.14 5.09
CA SER A 266 -23.71 -11.29 5.07
C SER A 266 -23.01 -12.51 4.47
N TRP A 267 -23.47 -13.72 4.81
CA TRP A 267 -22.97 -14.96 4.18
C TRP A 267 -23.10 -14.91 2.65
N ARG A 268 -24.19 -14.34 2.13
CA ARG A 268 -24.40 -14.18 0.69
C ARG A 268 -23.39 -13.23 0.06
N ALA A 269 -23.04 -12.14 0.76
CA ALA A 269 -22.01 -11.20 0.29
C ALA A 269 -20.62 -11.86 0.29
N MET A 270 -20.25 -12.58 1.35
CA MET A 270 -18.98 -13.33 1.38
C MET A 270 -18.87 -14.37 0.26
N VAL A 271 -19.93 -15.12 -0.03
CA VAL A 271 -19.92 -16.10 -1.12
C VAL A 271 -19.79 -15.41 -2.48
N ARG A 272 -20.47 -14.27 -2.66
CA ARG A 272 -20.36 -13.46 -3.88
C ARG A 272 -18.95 -12.91 -4.07
N ASP A 273 -18.34 -12.36 -3.03
CA ASP A 273 -16.96 -11.85 -3.06
C ASP A 273 -15.98 -13.00 -3.34
N GLY A 274 -16.17 -14.16 -2.72
CA GLY A 274 -15.36 -15.36 -3.00
C GLY A 274 -15.48 -15.84 -4.44
N LEU A 275 -16.69 -15.80 -5.02
CA LEU A 275 -16.94 -16.12 -6.44
C LEU A 275 -16.26 -15.09 -7.36
N ALA A 276 -16.35 -13.80 -7.04
CA ALA A 276 -15.69 -12.72 -7.79
C ALA A 276 -14.16 -12.87 -7.77
N MET A 277 -13.58 -13.21 -6.61
CA MET A 277 -12.15 -13.49 -6.47
C MET A 277 -11.71 -14.70 -7.29
N LYS A 278 -12.53 -15.75 -7.37
CA LYS A 278 -12.26 -16.95 -8.17
C LYS A 278 -12.38 -16.70 -9.68
N HIS A 279 -13.31 -15.84 -10.10
CA HIS A 279 -13.44 -15.46 -11.51
C HIS A 279 -12.32 -14.51 -11.97
N GLY A 280 -11.79 -13.69 -11.07
CA GLY A 280 -10.71 -12.74 -11.38
C GLY A 280 -9.28 -13.31 -11.29
N LYS A 281 -9.09 -14.48 -10.67
CA LYS A 281 -7.78 -15.11 -10.43
C LYS A 281 -7.94 -16.63 -10.48
N GLU A 282 -6.99 -17.37 -11.09
CA GLU A 282 -6.98 -18.85 -11.13
C GLU A 282 -6.74 -19.49 -9.75
N LEU A 283 -7.61 -19.18 -8.78
CA LEU A 283 -7.53 -19.63 -7.39
C LEU A 283 -8.44 -20.84 -7.16
N SER A 284 -7.93 -21.81 -6.41
CA SER A 284 -8.73 -22.91 -5.87
C SER A 284 -9.64 -22.43 -4.73
N TRP A 285 -10.70 -23.18 -4.42
CA TRP A 285 -11.61 -22.85 -3.33
C TRP A 285 -10.92 -22.78 -1.95
N SER A 286 -9.85 -23.56 -1.73
CA SER A 286 -9.05 -23.46 -0.51
C SER A 286 -8.26 -22.15 -0.43
N GLN A 287 -7.76 -21.65 -1.57
CA GLN A 287 -7.07 -20.36 -1.64
C GLN A 287 -8.05 -19.19 -1.42
N VAL A 288 -9.29 -19.28 -1.92
CA VAL A 288 -10.34 -18.30 -1.64
C VAL A 288 -10.64 -18.21 -0.13
N LEU A 289 -10.73 -19.34 0.56
CA LEU A 289 -10.94 -19.38 2.02
C LEU A 289 -9.75 -18.81 2.79
N LEU A 290 -8.52 -19.11 2.37
CA LEU A 290 -7.30 -18.56 2.97
C LEU A 290 -7.22 -17.03 2.78
N ALA A 291 -7.52 -16.54 1.58
CA ALA A 291 -7.54 -15.11 1.28
C ALA A 291 -8.58 -14.32 2.10
N ALA A 292 -9.69 -14.97 2.50
CA ALA A 292 -10.66 -14.36 3.42
C ALA A 292 -10.11 -14.20 4.85
N ASN A 293 -9.03 -14.92 5.22
CA ASN A 293 -8.41 -14.84 6.55
C ASN A 293 -7.21 -13.92 6.64
N THR A 294 -6.54 -13.61 5.52
CA THR A 294 -5.38 -12.70 5.51
C THR A 294 -5.64 -11.40 6.24
N PRO A 295 -6.79 -10.71 6.06
CA PRO A 295 -7.07 -9.48 6.82
C PRO A 295 -7.10 -9.70 8.34
N MET A 296 -7.52 -10.87 8.82
CA MET A 296 -7.53 -11.19 10.25
C MET A 296 -6.15 -11.52 10.80
N LEU A 297 -5.32 -12.23 10.01
CA LEU A 297 -3.93 -12.48 10.38
C LEU A 297 -3.13 -11.17 10.43
N LEU A 298 -3.37 -10.27 9.48
CA LEU A 298 -2.77 -8.92 9.50
C LEU A 298 -3.25 -8.13 10.73
N ARG A 299 -4.55 -8.14 11.04
CA ARG A 299 -5.10 -7.46 12.23
C ARG A 299 -4.48 -7.98 13.53
N SER A 300 -4.34 -9.30 13.65
CA SER A 300 -3.76 -9.95 14.83
C SER A 300 -2.38 -9.39 15.17
N ALA A 301 -1.51 -9.21 14.16
CA ALA A 301 -0.21 -8.59 14.37
C ALA A 301 -0.33 -7.05 14.48
N MET A 302 -0.89 -6.39 13.47
CA MET A 302 -0.82 -4.92 13.31
C MET A 302 -1.66 -4.11 14.29
N VAL A 303 -2.69 -4.72 14.88
CA VAL A 303 -3.62 -4.06 15.81
C VAL A 303 -3.55 -4.71 17.19
N ASP A 304 -3.68 -6.03 17.26
CA ASP A 304 -3.76 -6.74 18.54
C ASP A 304 -2.37 -7.04 19.14
N GLY A 305 -1.28 -6.74 18.43
CA GLY A 305 0.10 -6.94 18.89
C GLY A 305 0.55 -8.41 18.95
N ARG A 306 -0.28 -9.34 18.46
CA ARG A 306 -0.05 -10.79 18.49
C ARG A 306 0.80 -11.24 17.32
N THR A 307 2.09 -10.94 17.41
CA THR A 307 3.12 -11.32 16.41
C THR A 307 3.29 -12.83 16.25
N ASP A 308 2.85 -13.61 17.24
CA ASP A 308 2.81 -15.07 17.24
C ASP A 308 1.63 -15.66 16.43
N LEU A 309 0.53 -14.91 16.31
CA LEU A 309 -0.72 -15.35 15.65
C LEU A 309 -1.05 -14.56 14.38
N GLY A 310 -0.23 -13.59 14.02
CA GLY A 310 -0.47 -12.70 12.88
C GLY A 310 0.67 -12.71 11.87
N VAL A 311 0.37 -12.19 10.69
CA VAL A 311 1.36 -11.99 9.62
C VAL A 311 1.77 -10.53 9.56
N MET A 312 3.04 -10.28 9.26
CA MET A 312 3.64 -8.96 9.31
C MET A 312 4.10 -8.50 7.93
N ALA A 313 3.16 -8.00 7.12
CA ALA A 313 3.46 -7.53 5.77
C ALA A 313 4.55 -6.45 5.78
N SER A 314 5.56 -6.61 4.91
CA SER A 314 6.73 -5.75 4.92
C SER A 314 7.52 -5.85 3.63
N GLY A 315 8.04 -4.72 3.14
CA GLY A 315 9.09 -4.70 2.14
C GLY A 315 10.45 -5.06 2.70
N GLN A 316 11.40 -5.36 1.83
CA GLN A 316 12.78 -5.71 2.23
C GLN A 316 13.49 -4.59 3.00
N VAL A 317 13.05 -3.35 2.82
CA VAL A 317 13.59 -2.17 3.53
C VAL A 317 13.46 -2.24 5.04
N ALA A 318 12.60 -3.10 5.60
CA ALA A 318 12.57 -3.31 7.05
C ALA A 318 13.94 -3.68 7.60
N GLY A 319 14.74 -4.44 6.83
CA GLY A 319 16.07 -4.88 7.23
C GLY A 319 17.16 -3.81 7.25
N VAL A 320 16.84 -2.57 6.89
CA VAL A 320 17.79 -1.43 6.84
C VAL A 320 17.21 -0.17 7.51
N ILE A 321 16.10 -0.32 8.22
CA ILE A 321 15.46 0.76 8.99
C ILE A 321 15.73 0.51 10.48
N ASP A 322 16.30 1.51 11.15
CA ASP A 322 16.78 1.41 12.54
C ASP A 322 16.16 2.45 13.50
N ASP A 323 15.22 3.26 13.02
CA ASP A 323 14.63 4.39 13.75
C ASP A 323 13.10 4.49 13.62
N LEU A 324 12.48 5.31 14.47
CA LEU A 324 11.03 5.58 14.49
C LEU A 324 10.72 7.09 14.56
N PRO A 325 11.14 7.88 13.56
CA PRO A 325 10.86 9.32 13.52
C PRO A 325 9.34 9.60 13.42
N SER A 326 8.93 10.82 13.74
CA SER A 326 7.62 11.34 13.29
C SER A 326 7.56 11.43 11.76
N CYS A 327 6.36 11.51 11.20
CA CYS A 327 6.18 11.74 9.76
C CYS A 327 6.80 13.08 9.32
N ALA A 328 6.75 14.10 10.18
CA ALA A 328 7.37 15.40 9.91
C ALA A 328 8.88 15.27 9.75
N GLU A 329 9.57 14.70 10.76
CA GLU A 329 11.02 14.47 10.72
C GLU A 329 11.42 13.57 9.55
N LEU A 330 10.65 12.51 9.30
CA LEU A 330 10.92 11.58 8.20
C LEU A 330 10.86 12.27 6.84
N VAL A 331 9.78 12.99 6.55
CA VAL A 331 9.56 13.64 5.25
C VAL A 331 10.57 14.77 5.03
N GLU A 332 10.83 15.58 6.06
CA GLU A 332 11.84 16.64 6.00
C GLU A 332 13.23 16.07 5.75
N ARG A 333 13.60 15.00 6.48
CA ARG A 333 14.89 14.31 6.29
C ARG A 333 15.03 13.77 4.86
N ILE A 334 14.03 13.06 4.34
CA ILE A 334 14.08 12.50 2.98
C ILE A 334 14.23 13.63 1.94
N ALA A 335 13.49 14.73 2.10
CA ALA A 335 13.58 15.87 1.20
C ALA A 335 14.98 16.50 1.22
N LYS A 336 15.53 16.74 2.41
CA LYS A 336 16.87 17.30 2.60
C LYS A 336 17.96 16.38 2.04
N GLU A 337 17.94 15.10 2.40
CA GLU A 337 18.90 14.10 1.88
C GLU A 337 18.86 14.03 0.35
N ALA A 338 17.67 14.09 -0.25
CA ALA A 338 17.54 14.08 -1.71
C ALA A 338 18.11 15.35 -2.36
N GLU A 339 17.94 16.53 -1.75
CA GLU A 339 18.58 17.77 -2.22
C GLU A 339 20.10 17.70 -2.12
N GLU A 340 20.63 17.15 -1.03
CA GLU A 340 22.07 16.92 -0.83
C GLU A 340 22.64 15.95 -1.87
N VAL A 341 21.96 14.82 -2.12
CA VAL A 341 22.37 13.84 -3.14
C VAL A 341 22.34 14.46 -4.54
N LEU A 342 21.30 15.25 -4.88
CA LEU A 342 21.24 15.95 -6.16
C LEU A 342 22.39 16.95 -6.32
N ALA A 343 22.74 17.70 -5.27
CA ALA A 343 23.87 18.61 -5.28
C ALA A 343 25.21 17.87 -5.48
N GLN A 344 25.40 16.73 -4.81
CA GLN A 344 26.58 15.89 -5.00
C GLN A 344 26.70 15.35 -6.44
N LEU A 345 25.60 14.84 -7.00
CA LEU A 345 25.56 14.35 -8.38
C LEU A 345 25.78 15.47 -9.40
N ALA A 346 25.28 16.68 -9.15
CA ALA A 346 25.58 17.84 -9.97
C ALA A 346 27.07 18.19 -9.95
N GLY A 347 27.74 18.03 -8.80
CA GLY A 347 29.19 18.20 -8.65
C GLY A 347 30.02 17.24 -9.52
N LEU A 348 29.52 16.04 -9.83
CA LEU A 348 30.19 15.09 -10.74
C LEU A 348 30.29 15.62 -12.18
N ARG A 349 29.48 16.61 -12.56
CA ARG A 349 29.58 17.29 -13.87
C ARG A 349 30.80 18.23 -13.95
N GLY A 350 31.48 18.47 -12.83
CA GLY A 350 32.53 19.48 -12.63
C GLY A 350 33.97 18.97 -12.50
N VAL A 351 34.35 17.92 -13.25
CA VAL A 351 35.75 17.74 -13.68
C VAL A 351 35.74 17.72 -15.21
N ARG A 352 35.87 18.91 -15.80
CA ARG A 352 36.37 19.10 -17.16
C ARG A 352 37.50 20.11 -17.08
#